data_AF-A0A4R3PRZ0-F1
#
_entry.id   AF-A0A4R3PRZ0-F1
#
_cell.length_a   1.000
_cell.length_b   1.000
_cell.length_c   1.000
_cell.angle_alpha   90.00
_cell.angle_beta   90.00
_cell.angle_gamma   90.00
#
_symmetry.space_group_name_H-M   'P 1'
#
loop_
_entity.id
_entity.type
_entity.pdbx_description
1 polymer ?
#
loop_
_entity_poly.entity_id
_entity_poly.type
_entity_poly.pdbx_seq_one_letter_code
_entity_poly.pdbx_strand_id
1 'polypeptide(L)'
;MVREGDATPAWLANDFNASRRRATIVAQIIKLGQKLTDDAVMMFIKMMGRLFSQANNRKKQRHMSARVETSKALRLFLDKILALQSANDTDADPMTTLDRQVGWHRLLQIKPGLEAMVESNDVSALMTAAEQHATVRKYAGAFLETFTFHSRRRHDPLLAAVATLKMLYADGHRVLPVRVPVAHLAKSERELIFEDEKPDRLRISD
;
A
#
# COMPACT_ATOMS: atom_id res chain seq x y z
N MET A 1 36.90 20.29 -14.11
CA MET A 1 35.46 20.45 -14.46
C MET A 1 34.55 20.34 -13.24
N VAL A 2 34.08 19.18 -12.77
CA VAL A 2 33.11 19.13 -11.65
C VAL A 2 33.69 19.62 -10.32
N ARG A 3 34.81 19.02 -9.86
CA ARG A 3 35.54 19.47 -8.65
C ARG A 3 36.00 20.94 -8.73
N GLU A 4 36.28 21.40 -9.94
CA GLU A 4 36.73 22.77 -10.21
C GLU A 4 35.57 23.76 -10.09
N GLY A 5 34.38 23.43 -10.62
CA GLY A 5 33.19 24.25 -10.42
C GLY A 5 32.71 24.26 -8.96
N ASP A 6 32.93 23.19 -8.20
CA ASP A 6 32.62 23.15 -6.76
C ASP A 6 33.53 24.06 -5.93
N ALA A 7 34.78 24.22 -6.37
CA ALA A 7 35.78 25.05 -5.70
C ALA A 7 35.83 26.49 -6.24
N THR A 8 35.11 26.80 -7.32
CA THR A 8 35.14 28.11 -7.99
C THR A 8 33.86 28.89 -7.68
N PRO A 9 33.95 29.97 -6.88
CA PRO A 9 32.84 30.89 -6.70
C PRO A 9 32.35 31.47 -8.04
N ALA A 10 31.05 31.74 -8.17
CA ALA A 10 30.46 32.20 -9.43
C ALA A 10 31.14 33.44 -10.05
N TRP A 11 31.73 34.31 -9.21
CA TRP A 11 32.45 35.50 -9.68
C TRP A 11 33.82 35.18 -10.31
N LEU A 12 34.51 34.13 -9.85
CA LEU A 12 35.81 33.68 -10.39
C LEU A 12 35.65 32.94 -11.73
N ALA A 13 34.44 32.43 -12.02
CA ALA A 13 34.12 31.81 -13.30
C ALA A 13 34.11 32.82 -14.46
N ASN A 14 34.00 34.12 -14.19
CA ASN A 14 34.08 35.17 -15.22
C ASN A 14 35.48 35.30 -15.81
N ASP A 15 36.51 35.00 -15.02
CA ASP A 15 37.92 35.06 -15.43
C ASP A 15 38.33 33.87 -16.32
N PHE A 16 37.46 32.87 -16.45
CA PHE A 16 37.68 31.77 -17.38
C PHE A 16 37.45 32.21 -18.82
N ASN A 17 38.29 31.70 -19.73
CA ASN A 17 38.02 31.79 -21.15
C ASN A 17 36.66 31.16 -21.49
N ALA A 18 36.05 31.62 -22.59
CA ALA A 18 34.67 31.27 -22.91
C ALA A 18 34.43 29.74 -23.01
N SER A 19 35.43 28.99 -23.48
CA SER A 19 35.34 27.52 -23.58
C SER A 19 35.31 26.87 -22.20
N ARG A 20 36.25 27.22 -21.32
CA ARG A 20 36.35 26.71 -19.95
C ARG A 20 35.13 27.11 -19.12
N ARG A 21 34.66 28.36 -19.24
CA ARG A 21 33.44 28.83 -18.57
C ARG A 21 32.22 28.00 -18.96
N ARG A 22 32.00 27.78 -20.27
CA ARG A 22 30.89 26.94 -20.76
C ARG A 22 31.01 25.50 -20.25
N ALA A 23 32.19 24.90 -20.33
CA ALA A 23 32.41 23.53 -19.86
C ALA A 23 32.14 23.39 -18.34
N THR A 24 32.56 24.35 -17.53
CA THR A 24 32.26 24.39 -16.09
C THR A 24 30.77 24.54 -15.81
N ILE A 25 30.07 25.43 -16.52
CA ILE A 25 28.61 25.60 -16.37
C ILE A 25 27.87 24.32 -16.74
N VAL A 26 28.20 23.71 -17.89
CA VAL A 26 27.58 22.44 -18.32
C VAL A 26 27.82 21.33 -17.29
N ALA A 27 29.05 21.21 -16.78
CA ALA A 27 29.37 20.23 -15.75
C ALA A 27 28.55 20.45 -14.46
N GLN A 28 28.33 21.69 -14.05
CA GLN A 28 27.52 22.03 -12.87
C GLN A 28 26.03 21.77 -13.11
N ILE A 29 25.50 22.07 -14.30
CA ILE A 29 24.11 21.74 -14.66
C ILE A 29 23.90 20.22 -14.64
N ILE A 30 24.82 19.44 -15.19
CA ILE A 30 24.74 17.97 -15.17
C ILE A 30 24.75 17.45 -13.72
N LYS A 31 25.67 17.93 -12.89
CA LYS A 31 25.76 17.55 -11.48
C LYS A 31 24.47 17.89 -10.72
N LEU A 32 23.93 19.09 -10.94
CA LEU A 32 22.68 19.51 -10.31
C LEU A 32 21.50 18.65 -10.78
N GLY A 33 21.43 18.34 -12.07
CA GLY A 33 20.42 17.44 -12.64
C GLY A 33 20.47 16.03 -12.03
N GLN A 34 21.68 15.49 -11.82
CA GLN A 34 21.87 14.21 -11.11
C GLN A 34 21.34 14.29 -9.68
N LYS A 35 21.73 15.31 -8.92
CA LYS A 35 21.27 15.50 -7.55
C LYS A 35 19.75 15.64 -7.45
N LEU A 36 19.14 16.47 -8.31
CA LEU A 36 17.70 16.64 -8.34
C LEU A 36 16.96 15.35 -8.71
N THR A 37 17.53 14.55 -9.61
CA THR A 37 17.01 13.22 -9.96
C THR A 37 17.02 12.30 -8.75
N ASP A 38 18.15 12.19 -8.05
CA ASP A 38 18.28 11.35 -6.85
C ASP A 38 17.31 11.80 -5.75
N ASP A 39 17.23 13.12 -5.50
CA ASP A 39 16.32 13.69 -4.50
C ASP A 39 14.85 13.42 -4.86
N ALA A 40 14.45 13.59 -6.13
CA ALA A 40 13.09 13.32 -6.59
C ALA A 40 12.71 11.83 -6.44
N VAL A 41 13.61 10.92 -6.85
CA VAL A 41 13.40 9.47 -6.68
C VAL A 41 13.31 9.11 -5.20
N MET A 42 14.18 9.66 -4.35
CA MET A 42 14.16 9.41 -2.91
C MET A 42 12.87 9.92 -2.26
N MET A 43 12.40 11.11 -2.65
CA MET A 43 11.13 11.66 -2.17
C MET A 43 9.95 10.76 -2.56
N PHE A 44 9.93 10.26 -3.80
CA PHE A 44 8.89 9.34 -4.26
C PHE A 44 8.91 8.01 -3.48
N ILE A 45 10.09 7.41 -3.28
CA ILE A 45 10.25 6.20 -2.45
C ILE A 45 9.77 6.45 -1.01
N LYS A 46 10.15 7.58 -0.40
CA LYS A 46 9.71 7.94 0.95
C LYS A 46 8.20 8.15 1.03
N MET A 47 7.60 8.77 0.02
CA MET A 47 6.15 8.95 -0.07
C MET A 47 5.44 7.58 -0.10
N MET A 48 5.84 6.69 -1.01
CA MET A 48 5.28 5.34 -1.10
C MET A 48 5.49 4.55 0.20
N GLY A 49 6.69 4.60 0.77
CA GLY A 49 6.99 3.92 2.03
C GLY A 49 6.14 4.40 3.21
N ARG A 50 5.88 5.70 3.32
CA ARG A 50 4.98 6.25 4.35
C ARG A 50 3.55 5.77 4.18
N LEU A 51 3.05 5.70 2.95
CA LEU A 51 1.69 5.23 2.67
C LEU A 51 1.48 3.79 3.15
N PHE A 52 2.37 2.88 2.73
CA PHE A 52 2.30 1.48 3.17
C PHE A 52 2.56 1.34 4.67
N SER A 53 3.46 2.13 5.25
CA SER A 53 3.69 2.14 6.70
C SER A 53 2.45 2.57 7.48
N GLN A 54 1.77 3.64 7.05
CA GLN A 54 0.53 4.09 7.68
C GLN A 54 -0.59 3.07 7.55
N ALA A 55 -0.77 2.50 6.35
CA ALA A 55 -1.74 1.43 6.11
C ALA A 55 -1.48 0.23 7.03
N ASN A 56 -0.23 -0.22 7.12
CA ASN A 56 0.15 -1.35 7.96
C ASN A 56 0.03 -1.03 9.45
N ASN A 57 0.33 0.20 9.88
CA ASN A 57 0.16 0.62 11.27
C ASN A 57 -1.32 0.70 11.67
N ARG A 58 -2.20 1.19 10.79
CA ARG A 58 -3.66 1.13 10.99
C ARG A 58 -4.14 -0.31 11.12
N LYS A 59 -3.68 -1.20 10.23
CA LYS A 59 -3.97 -2.64 10.29
C LYS A 59 -3.51 -3.24 11.63
N LYS A 60 -2.27 -2.98 12.05
CA LYS A 60 -1.74 -3.40 13.37
C LYS A 60 -2.58 -2.88 14.53
N GLN A 61 -2.95 -1.61 14.52
CA GLN A 61 -3.77 -1.01 15.58
C GLN A 61 -5.16 -1.67 15.66
N ARG A 62 -5.82 -1.90 14.51
CA ARG A 62 -7.10 -2.62 14.43
C ARG A 62 -6.95 -4.06 14.92
N HIS A 63 -5.86 -4.76 14.59
CA HIS A 63 -5.60 -6.10 15.12
C HIS A 63 -5.33 -6.10 16.63
N MET A 64 -4.66 -5.09 17.17
CA MET A 64 -4.43 -4.99 18.62
C MET A 64 -5.73 -4.76 19.39
N SER A 65 -6.59 -3.85 18.92
CA SER A 65 -7.92 -3.66 19.51
C SER A 65 -8.78 -4.92 19.37
N ALA A 66 -8.73 -5.57 18.20
CA ALA A 66 -9.46 -6.81 17.96
C ALA A 66 -8.96 -7.95 18.87
N ARG A 67 -7.65 -8.08 19.12
CA ARG A 67 -7.08 -9.14 19.96
C ARG A 67 -7.64 -9.20 21.37
N VAL A 68 -7.89 -8.05 21.99
CA VAL A 68 -8.49 -7.98 23.34
C VAL A 68 -9.92 -8.54 23.30
N GLU A 69 -10.70 -8.14 22.30
CA GLU A 69 -12.05 -8.67 22.08
C GLU A 69 -12.03 -10.15 21.66
N THR A 70 -11.03 -10.59 20.88
CA THR A 70 -10.85 -12.01 20.49
C THR A 70 -10.61 -12.86 21.72
N SER A 71 -9.76 -12.39 22.63
CA SER A 71 -9.40 -13.12 23.84
C SER A 71 -10.61 -13.27 24.77
N LYS A 72 -11.43 -12.22 24.89
CA LYS A 72 -12.70 -12.28 25.64
C LYS A 72 -13.68 -13.26 24.99
N ALA A 73 -13.81 -13.21 23.66
CA ALA A 73 -14.72 -14.09 22.93
C ALA A 73 -14.28 -15.57 22.99
N LEU A 74 -12.99 -15.86 22.80
CA LEU A 74 -12.43 -17.20 22.95
C LEU A 74 -12.60 -17.73 24.36
N ARG A 75 -12.44 -16.87 25.39
CA ARG A 75 -12.70 -17.25 26.78
C ARG A 75 -14.17 -17.62 26.98
N LEU A 76 -15.10 -16.83 26.47
CA LEU A 76 -16.54 -17.16 26.51
C LEU A 76 -16.86 -18.46 25.76
N PHE A 77 -16.19 -18.75 24.64
CA PHE A 77 -16.31 -20.04 23.96
C PHE A 77 -15.76 -21.19 24.79
N LEU A 78 -14.62 -21.02 25.45
CA LEU A 78 -14.05 -22.02 26.34
C LEU A 78 -14.99 -22.30 27.53
N ASP A 79 -15.52 -21.24 28.15
CA ASP A 79 -16.48 -21.35 29.27
C ASP A 79 -17.72 -22.16 28.85
N LYS A 80 -18.17 -22.04 27.59
CA LYS A 80 -19.24 -22.91 27.06
C LYS A 80 -18.86 -24.37 26.95
N ILE A 81 -17.68 -24.65 26.41
CA ILE A 81 -17.22 -26.03 26.22
C ILE A 81 -17.19 -26.70 27.59
N LEU A 82 -16.68 -25.99 28.60
CA LEU A 82 -16.69 -26.44 29.99
C LEU A 82 -18.10 -26.61 30.56
N ALA A 83 -19.03 -25.70 30.28
CA ALA A 83 -20.43 -25.80 30.73
C ALA A 83 -21.15 -27.01 30.12
N LEU A 84 -20.96 -27.24 28.82
CA LEU A 84 -21.54 -28.38 28.10
C LEU A 84 -20.90 -29.69 28.54
N GLN A 85 -19.59 -29.70 28.78
CA GLN A 85 -18.89 -30.84 29.35
C GLN A 85 -19.41 -31.17 30.75
N SER A 86 -19.57 -30.17 31.62
CA SER A 86 -20.14 -30.36 32.95
C SER A 86 -21.58 -30.88 32.92
N ALA A 87 -22.41 -30.43 31.98
CA ALA A 87 -23.77 -30.94 31.80
C ALA A 87 -23.74 -32.42 31.40
N ASN A 88 -22.87 -32.78 30.45
CA ASN A 88 -22.67 -34.16 30.02
C ASN A 88 -22.16 -35.06 31.16
N ASP A 89 -21.22 -34.57 31.97
CA ASP A 89 -20.63 -35.33 33.09
C ASP A 89 -21.62 -35.56 34.24
N THR A 90 -22.66 -34.73 34.35
CA THR A 90 -23.69 -34.80 35.41
C THR A 90 -25.05 -35.27 34.90
N ASP A 91 -25.14 -35.69 33.63
CA ASP A 91 -26.39 -36.05 32.94
C ASP A 91 -27.49 -34.97 33.07
N ALA A 92 -27.05 -33.70 33.17
CA ALA A 92 -27.91 -32.54 33.29
C ALA A 92 -28.28 -32.00 31.90
N ASP A 93 -29.42 -31.32 31.79
CA ASP A 93 -29.83 -30.72 30.52
C ASP A 93 -28.80 -29.65 30.07
N PRO A 94 -28.21 -29.79 28.86
CA PRO A 94 -27.15 -28.91 28.39
C PRO A 94 -27.60 -27.47 28.20
N MET A 95 -28.85 -27.25 27.78
CA MET A 95 -29.33 -25.91 27.45
C MET A 95 -29.60 -25.07 28.69
N THR A 96 -30.22 -25.66 29.71
CA THR A 96 -30.41 -25.05 31.03
C THR A 96 -29.07 -24.82 31.73
N THR A 97 -28.11 -25.74 31.63
CA THR A 97 -26.77 -25.57 32.20
C THR A 97 -25.99 -24.45 31.51
N LEU A 98 -26.07 -24.37 30.17
CA LEU A 98 -25.47 -23.32 29.36
C LEU A 98 -26.05 -21.93 29.68
N ASP A 99 -27.38 -21.83 29.80
CA ASP A 99 -28.04 -20.57 30.12
C ASP A 99 -27.72 -20.10 31.55
N ARG A 100 -27.65 -21.04 32.51
CA ARG A 100 -27.27 -20.74 33.89
C ARG A 100 -25.82 -20.27 34.04
N GLN A 101 -24.89 -20.88 33.31
CA GLN A 101 -23.45 -20.61 33.49
C GLN A 101 -22.93 -19.47 32.59
N VAL A 102 -23.43 -19.36 31.35
CA VAL A 102 -22.87 -18.43 30.35
C VAL A 102 -23.93 -17.47 29.78
N GLY A 103 -25.19 -17.90 29.73
CA GLY A 103 -26.33 -17.13 29.23
C GLY A 103 -26.41 -17.13 27.70
N TRP A 104 -27.35 -17.87 27.12
CA TRP A 104 -27.44 -18.10 25.66
C TRP A 104 -27.55 -16.78 24.86
N HIS A 105 -28.31 -15.83 25.38
CA HIS A 105 -28.50 -14.51 24.77
C HIS A 105 -27.22 -13.68 24.69
N ARG A 106 -26.36 -13.77 25.70
CA ARG A 106 -25.08 -13.04 25.74
C ARG A 106 -24.14 -13.48 24.61
N LEU A 107 -24.27 -14.73 24.16
CA LEU A 107 -23.47 -15.27 23.08
C LEU A 107 -23.96 -14.90 21.70
N LEU A 108 -25.28 -14.86 21.52
CA LEU A 108 -25.86 -14.34 20.29
C LEU A 108 -25.49 -12.87 20.07
N GLN A 109 -25.37 -12.09 21.16
CA GLN A 109 -24.91 -10.69 21.07
C GLN A 109 -23.45 -10.55 20.62
N ILE A 110 -22.60 -11.56 20.82
CA ILE A 110 -21.17 -11.51 20.47
C ILE A 110 -20.92 -12.03 19.05
N LYS A 111 -21.84 -12.84 18.51
CA LYS A 111 -21.74 -13.42 17.16
C LYS A 111 -21.38 -12.40 16.07
N PRO A 112 -22.04 -11.22 15.95
CA PRO A 112 -21.70 -10.24 14.92
C PRO A 112 -20.28 -9.70 15.05
N GLY A 113 -19.83 -9.50 16.30
CA GLY A 113 -18.45 -9.09 16.58
C GLY A 113 -17.44 -10.14 16.14
N LEU A 114 -17.75 -11.43 16.36
CA LEU A 114 -16.91 -12.54 15.93
C LEU A 114 -16.82 -12.65 14.39
N GLU A 115 -17.95 -12.53 13.71
CA GLU A 115 -18.04 -12.58 12.24
C GLU A 115 -17.22 -11.45 11.62
N ALA A 116 -17.38 -10.22 12.11
CA ALA A 116 -16.58 -9.06 11.66
C ALA A 116 -15.07 -9.23 11.91
N MET A 117 -14.68 -9.94 12.97
CA MET A 117 -13.28 -10.22 13.27
C MET A 117 -12.64 -11.24 12.32
N VAL A 118 -13.43 -12.21 11.85
CA VAL A 118 -13.00 -13.17 10.82
C VAL A 118 -12.86 -12.45 9.47
N GLU A 119 -13.84 -11.62 9.09
CA GLU A 119 -13.81 -10.86 7.84
C GLU A 119 -12.68 -9.80 7.79
N SER A 120 -12.44 -9.09 8.89
CA SER A 120 -11.44 -8.00 8.92
C SER A 120 -9.98 -8.46 8.87
N ASN A 121 -9.70 -9.75 9.06
CA ASN A 121 -8.35 -10.29 8.99
C ASN A 121 -7.76 -10.25 7.56
N ASP A 122 -8.63 -10.17 6.54
CA ASP A 122 -8.27 -10.27 5.13
C ASP A 122 -8.05 -8.93 4.40
N VAL A 123 -8.25 -7.78 5.05
CA VAL A 123 -8.06 -6.50 4.36
C VAL A 123 -6.58 -6.33 3.98
N SER A 124 -6.31 -6.23 2.68
CA SER A 124 -4.95 -6.13 2.15
C SER A 124 -4.34 -4.76 2.47
N ALA A 125 -3.03 -4.73 2.73
CA ALA A 125 -2.32 -3.46 2.94
C ALA A 125 -2.39 -2.53 1.70
N LEU A 126 -2.54 -3.11 0.51
CA LEU A 126 -2.69 -2.39 -0.75
C LEU A 126 -4.03 -1.63 -0.80
N MET A 127 -5.14 -2.27 -0.37
CA MET A 127 -6.44 -1.59 -0.29
C MET A 127 -6.40 -0.41 0.67
N THR A 128 -5.86 -0.62 1.88
CA THR A 128 -5.77 0.48 2.86
C THR A 128 -4.82 1.61 2.40
N ALA A 129 -3.73 1.28 1.69
CA ALA A 129 -2.85 2.30 1.12
C ALA A 129 -3.55 3.11 0.02
N ALA A 130 -4.47 2.48 -0.70
CA ALA A 130 -5.15 3.11 -1.79
C ALA A 130 -6.26 4.09 -1.40
N GLU A 131 -6.78 4.02 -0.17
CA GLU A 131 -7.58 5.11 0.42
C GLU A 131 -6.86 6.47 0.31
N GLN A 132 -5.52 6.46 0.29
CA GLN A 132 -4.69 7.66 0.16
C GLN A 132 -4.23 7.95 -1.28
N HIS A 133 -4.83 7.28 -2.28
CA HIS A 133 -4.48 7.42 -3.69
C HIS A 133 -4.55 8.89 -4.17
N ALA A 134 -5.45 9.70 -3.61
CA ALA A 134 -5.53 11.14 -3.92
C ALA A 134 -4.21 11.89 -3.68
N THR A 135 -3.44 11.51 -2.64
CA THR A 135 -2.14 12.12 -2.33
C THR A 135 -1.08 11.69 -3.35
N VAL A 136 -1.06 10.41 -3.73
CA VAL A 136 -0.14 9.88 -4.75
C VAL A 136 -0.39 10.55 -6.10
N ARG A 137 -1.66 10.68 -6.48
CA ARG A 137 -2.09 11.21 -7.78
C ARG A 137 -1.55 12.61 -8.06
N LYS A 138 -1.39 13.44 -7.02
CA LYS A 138 -0.87 14.82 -7.15
C LYS A 138 0.55 14.88 -7.73
N TYR A 139 1.36 13.85 -7.49
CA TYR A 139 2.78 13.85 -7.86
C TYR A 139 3.13 12.75 -8.88
N ALA A 140 2.34 11.67 -8.93
CA ALA A 140 2.62 10.51 -9.77
C ALA A 140 2.65 10.84 -11.27
N GLY A 141 1.72 11.66 -11.77
CA GLY A 141 1.71 12.06 -13.19
C GLY A 141 3.01 12.76 -13.59
N ALA A 142 3.36 13.85 -12.89
CA ALA A 142 4.58 14.60 -13.14
C ALA A 142 5.86 13.75 -12.98
N PHE A 143 5.91 12.88 -11.96
CA PHE A 143 7.04 11.96 -11.76
C PHE A 143 7.19 10.99 -12.94
N LEU A 144 6.08 10.38 -13.36
CA LEU A 144 6.07 9.45 -14.48
C LEU A 144 6.45 10.16 -15.78
N GLU A 145 5.96 11.36 -16.05
CA GLU A 145 6.32 12.13 -17.24
C GLU A 145 7.81 12.53 -17.26
N THR A 146 8.36 12.95 -16.11
CA THR A 146 9.75 13.44 -16.00
C THR A 146 10.78 12.35 -16.26
N PHE A 147 10.53 11.12 -15.80
CA PHE A 147 11.52 10.04 -15.86
C PHE A 147 11.28 9.07 -17.01
N THR A 148 12.37 8.67 -17.67
CA THR A 148 12.34 7.57 -18.65
C THR A 148 12.77 6.28 -17.96
N PHE A 149 11.88 5.28 -17.99
CA PHE A 149 12.11 3.98 -17.37
C PHE A 149 12.60 3.00 -18.44
N HIS A 150 13.61 2.22 -18.09
CA HIS A 150 14.19 1.20 -18.96
C HIS A 150 14.25 -0.12 -18.22
N SER A 151 14.11 -1.23 -18.95
CA SER A 151 14.33 -2.58 -18.43
C SER A 151 15.30 -3.34 -19.33
N ARG A 152 16.09 -4.23 -18.71
CA ARG A 152 16.92 -5.20 -19.44
C ARG A 152 16.14 -6.44 -19.88
N ARG A 153 14.90 -6.62 -19.39
CA ARG A 153 14.05 -7.76 -19.74
C ARG A 153 13.36 -7.48 -21.08
N ARG A 154 13.38 -8.46 -22.00
CA ARG A 154 12.75 -8.36 -23.33
C ARG A 154 11.24 -8.14 -23.26
N HIS A 155 10.58 -8.72 -22.26
CA HIS A 155 9.15 -8.56 -21.98
C HIS A 155 8.97 -8.26 -20.49
N ASP A 156 9.16 -7.01 -20.09
CA ASP A 156 8.99 -6.60 -18.69
C ASP A 156 7.53 -6.20 -18.39
N PRO A 157 6.78 -7.00 -17.62
CA PRO A 157 5.41 -6.66 -17.26
C PRO A 157 5.31 -5.41 -16.38
N LEU A 158 6.36 -5.07 -15.62
CA LEU A 158 6.38 -3.85 -14.81
C LEU A 158 6.56 -2.62 -15.69
N LEU A 159 7.46 -2.68 -16.68
CA LEU A 159 7.67 -1.55 -17.60
C LEU A 159 6.41 -1.29 -18.44
N ALA A 160 5.72 -2.35 -18.87
CA ALA A 160 4.43 -2.23 -19.56
C ALA A 160 3.36 -1.59 -18.66
N ALA A 161 3.33 -1.93 -17.37
CA ALA A 161 2.43 -1.31 -16.41
C ALA A 161 2.74 0.19 -16.23
N VAL A 162 4.01 0.56 -16.09
CA VAL A 162 4.45 1.96 -16.02
C VAL A 162 4.05 2.76 -17.26
N ALA A 163 4.20 2.18 -18.46
CA ALA A 163 3.77 2.80 -19.71
C ALA A 163 2.24 3.01 -19.75
N THR A 164 1.48 2.03 -19.26
CA THR A 164 0.02 2.13 -19.13
C THR A 164 -0.38 3.26 -18.17
N LEU A 165 0.28 3.35 -17.01
CA LEU A 165 0.04 4.42 -16.04
C LEU A 165 0.37 5.80 -16.63
N LYS A 166 1.49 5.94 -17.34
CA LYS A 166 1.86 7.19 -18.04
C LYS A 166 0.75 7.65 -18.99
N MET A 167 0.26 6.74 -19.84
CA MET A 167 -0.84 7.02 -20.76
C MET A 167 -2.11 7.49 -20.02
N LEU A 168 -2.50 6.78 -18.95
CA LEU A 168 -3.67 7.15 -18.14
C LEU A 168 -3.53 8.53 -17.47
N TYR A 169 -2.32 8.92 -17.07
CA TYR A 169 -2.07 10.25 -16.51
C TYR A 169 -2.08 11.34 -17.57
N ALA A 170 -1.47 11.09 -18.74
CA ALA A 170 -1.42 12.05 -19.85
C ALA A 170 -2.82 12.33 -20.43
N ASP A 171 -3.61 11.29 -20.65
CA ASP A 171 -4.93 11.40 -21.29
C ASP A 171 -6.06 11.73 -20.29
N GLY A 172 -5.76 11.74 -18.98
CA GLY A 172 -6.76 11.92 -17.92
C GLY A 172 -7.79 10.78 -17.84
N HIS A 173 -7.55 9.66 -18.51
CA HIS A 173 -8.47 8.53 -18.56
C HIS A 173 -8.71 7.90 -17.18
N ARG A 174 -9.98 7.67 -16.88
CA ARG A 174 -10.41 7.04 -15.63
C ARG A 174 -10.54 5.53 -15.74
N VAL A 175 -10.78 5.01 -16.94
CA VAL A 175 -11.02 3.59 -17.23
C VAL A 175 -9.70 2.89 -17.55
N LEU A 176 -9.52 1.68 -17.01
CA LEU A 176 -8.38 0.84 -17.31
C LEU A 176 -8.51 0.21 -18.72
N PRO A 177 -7.41 0.00 -19.45
CA PRO A 177 -7.47 -0.69 -20.74
C PRO A 177 -7.87 -2.16 -20.55
N VAL A 178 -8.47 -2.75 -21.58
CA VAL A 178 -8.92 -4.17 -21.58
C VAL A 178 -7.81 -5.14 -21.18
N ARG A 179 -6.56 -4.85 -21.60
CA ARG A 179 -5.37 -5.60 -21.19
C ARG A 179 -4.54 -4.77 -20.23
N VAL A 180 -4.67 -5.01 -18.93
CA VAL A 180 -3.82 -4.39 -17.90
C VAL A 180 -2.59 -5.26 -17.64
N PRO A 181 -1.35 -4.73 -17.78
CA PRO A 181 -0.14 -5.50 -17.50
C PRO A 181 0.05 -5.75 -15.99
N VAL A 182 -0.52 -6.84 -15.48
CA VAL A 182 -0.49 -7.18 -14.04
C VAL A 182 0.42 -8.36 -13.69
N ALA A 183 1.13 -8.94 -14.65
CA ALA A 183 1.91 -10.17 -14.42
C ALA A 183 3.09 -10.01 -13.44
N HIS A 184 3.43 -8.78 -13.05
CA HIS A 184 4.43 -8.49 -12.01
C HIS A 184 3.85 -8.55 -10.59
N LEU A 185 2.53 -8.63 -10.43
CA LEU A 185 1.82 -8.60 -9.15
C LEU A 185 1.54 -10.01 -8.62
N ALA A 186 1.42 -10.13 -7.29
CA ALA A 186 0.97 -11.36 -6.65
C ALA A 186 -0.49 -11.69 -7.03
N LYS A 187 -0.91 -12.95 -6.86
CA LYS A 187 -2.29 -13.38 -7.19
C LYS A 187 -3.35 -12.54 -6.45
N SER A 188 -3.18 -12.37 -5.14
CA SER A 188 -4.09 -11.61 -4.29
C SER A 188 -4.17 -10.13 -4.68
N GLU A 189 -3.08 -9.54 -5.19
CA GLU A 189 -3.07 -8.15 -5.65
C GLU A 189 -3.75 -8.00 -7.01
N ARG A 190 -3.62 -9.00 -7.89
CA ARG A 190 -4.32 -9.02 -9.18
C ARG A 190 -5.83 -9.06 -8.98
N GLU A 191 -6.31 -9.90 -8.05
CA GLU A 191 -7.74 -10.02 -7.74
C GLU A 191 -8.38 -8.70 -7.27
N LEU A 192 -7.59 -7.73 -6.78
CA LEU A 192 -8.08 -6.40 -6.41
C LEU A 192 -8.32 -5.46 -7.60
N ILE A 193 -7.77 -5.79 -8.78
CA ILE A 193 -7.82 -4.96 -9.98
C ILE A 193 -8.90 -5.44 -10.95
N PHE A 194 -9.40 -6.67 -10.80
CA PHE A 194 -10.40 -7.25 -11.69
C PHE A 194 -11.70 -7.56 -10.94
N GLU A 195 -12.83 -7.19 -11.52
CA GLU A 195 -14.17 -7.61 -11.13
C GLU A 195 -14.80 -8.37 -12.30
N ASP A 196 -15.28 -9.60 -12.07
CA ASP A 196 -15.84 -10.47 -13.12
C ASP A 196 -14.96 -10.56 -14.37
N GLU A 197 -13.63 -10.70 -14.17
CA GLU A 197 -12.58 -10.71 -15.20
C GLU A 197 -12.40 -9.40 -15.98
N LYS A 198 -13.15 -8.34 -15.65
CA LYS A 198 -12.99 -7.00 -16.22
C LYS A 198 -12.13 -6.11 -15.33
N PRO A 199 -11.21 -5.32 -15.88
CA PRO A 199 -10.45 -4.35 -15.10
C PRO A 199 -11.37 -3.31 -14.45
N ASP A 200 -11.36 -3.22 -13.13
CA ASP A 200 -12.05 -2.18 -12.37
C ASP A 200 -11.07 -1.38 -11.51
N ARG A 201 -11.30 -0.06 -11.47
CA ARG A 201 -10.52 0.89 -10.69
C ARG A 201 -11.18 1.22 -9.34
N LEU A 202 -12.48 0.96 -9.18
CA LEU A 202 -13.31 1.45 -8.06
C LEU A 202 -13.11 0.65 -6.78
N ARG A 203 -12.82 -0.65 -6.84
CA ARG A 203 -12.63 -1.51 -5.65
C ARG A 203 -11.50 -1.10 -4.68
N ILE A 204 -10.65 -0.17 -5.11
CA ILE A 204 -9.47 0.32 -4.41
C ILE A 204 -9.78 1.63 -3.62
N SER A 205 -10.96 2.23 -3.81
CA SER A 205 -11.37 3.52 -3.22
C SER A 205 -12.68 3.50 -2.40
N ASP A 206 -13.34 2.34 -2.28
CA ASP A 206 -14.50 2.10 -1.42
C ASP A 206 -14.09 1.31 -0.15
#